data_AF-A0A846PLI7-F1
#
_entry.id   AF-A0A846PLI7-F1
#
_cell.length_a   1.000
_cell.length_b   1.000
_cell.length_c   1.000
_cell.angle_alpha   90.00
_cell.angle_beta   90.00
_cell.angle_gamma   90.00
#
_symmetry.space_group_name_H-M   'P 1'
#
loop_
_entity.id
_entity.type
_entity.pdbx_description
1 polymer ?
#
loop_
_entity_poly.entity_id
_entity_poly.type
_entity_poly.pdbx_seq_one_letter_code
_entity_poly.pdbx_strand_id
1 'polypeptide(L)'
;MHESNIQDYSSYIPIKNAVKKLKLWKEKGIEILYLTSRTKPKEIQQIKNVLKKHNFPQGKLFFRRGEEYKNVVERIKPDVFIDDDCKSIGGNDIKKLIDPKLNIKIIIVKEFGGINNLPDNPSELFEVNS
;
A
#
# COMPACT_ATOMS: atom_id res chain seq x y z
N MET A 1 22.28 -25.12 -13.94
CA MET A 1 20.88 -24.64 -13.91
C MET A 1 20.88 -23.35 -13.10
N HIS A 2 20.61 -22.20 -13.73
CA HIS A 2 20.50 -20.94 -13.01
C HIS A 2 19.13 -20.87 -12.35
N GLU A 3 19.07 -21.05 -11.03
CA GLU A 3 17.94 -20.56 -10.25
C GLU A 3 17.98 -19.03 -10.33
N SER A 4 17.08 -18.45 -11.12
CA SER A 4 16.86 -17.02 -11.17
C SER A 4 16.31 -16.57 -9.83
N ASN A 5 17.21 -16.05 -9.00
CA ASN A 5 16.96 -15.53 -7.67
C ASN A 5 16.19 -14.19 -7.77
N ILE A 6 14.92 -14.24 -8.18
CA ILE A 6 14.01 -13.08 -8.25
C ILE A 6 13.52 -12.75 -6.84
N GLN A 7 14.44 -12.30 -5.98
CA GLN A 7 14.14 -11.73 -4.65
C GLN A 7 14.90 -10.41 -4.42
N ASP A 8 15.36 -9.77 -5.49
CA ASP A 8 15.92 -8.42 -5.39
C ASP A 8 14.88 -7.35 -5.69
N TYR A 9 14.15 -6.97 -4.64
CA TYR A 9 13.17 -5.88 -4.68
C TYR A 9 13.83 -4.49 -4.81
N SER A 10 15.16 -4.37 -4.77
CA SER A 10 15.85 -3.09 -4.90
C SER A 10 15.73 -2.45 -6.29
N SER A 11 15.36 -3.27 -7.28
CA SER A 11 15.11 -2.89 -8.67
C SER A 11 13.70 -2.33 -8.90
N TYR A 12 12.84 -2.29 -7.88
CA TYR A 12 11.47 -1.82 -8.01
C TYR A 12 11.41 -0.38 -8.56
N ILE A 13 10.56 -0.18 -9.56
CA ILE A 13 10.26 1.12 -10.15
C ILE A 13 8.82 1.50 -9.77
N PRO A 14 8.61 2.65 -9.12
CA PRO A 14 7.27 3.12 -8.78
C PRO A 14 6.37 3.24 -10.01
N ILE A 15 5.13 2.83 -9.86
CA ILE A 15 4.15 2.91 -10.94
C ILE A 15 3.78 4.37 -11.18
N LYS A 16 4.11 4.87 -12.38
CA LYS A 16 3.69 6.18 -12.91
C LYS A 16 3.96 7.31 -11.91
N ASN A 17 2.92 8.08 -11.55
CA ASN A 17 3.01 9.28 -10.72
C ASN A 17 2.64 9.00 -9.25
N ALA A 18 2.66 7.74 -8.80
CA ALA A 18 2.28 7.37 -7.43
C ALA A 18 3.06 8.18 -6.38
N VAL A 19 4.38 8.31 -6.56
CA VAL A 19 5.22 9.13 -5.66
C VAL A 19 4.77 10.58 -5.61
N LYS A 20 4.50 11.20 -6.77
CA LYS A 20 4.04 12.58 -6.87
C LYS A 20 2.69 12.77 -6.17
N LYS A 21 1.74 11.85 -6.40
CA LYS A 21 0.41 11.92 -5.79
C LYS A 21 0.46 11.76 -4.27
N LEU A 22 1.25 10.80 -3.76
CA LEU A 22 1.44 10.64 -2.32
C LEU A 22 2.07 11.90 -1.67
N LYS A 23 2.99 12.58 -2.36
CA LYS A 23 3.54 13.85 -1.89
C LYS A 23 2.48 14.95 -1.80
N LEU A 24 1.65 15.09 -2.84
CA LEU A 24 0.53 16.05 -2.84
C LEU A 24 -0.44 15.79 -1.67
N TRP A 25 -0.75 14.53 -1.39
CA TRP A 25 -1.57 14.16 -0.23
C TRP A 25 -0.88 14.52 1.09
N LYS A 26 0.42 14.24 1.21
CA LYS A 26 1.20 14.58 2.41
C LYS A 26 1.27 16.09 2.65
N GLU A 27 1.46 16.88 1.59
CA GLU A 27 1.46 18.35 1.62
C GLU A 27 0.11 18.92 2.09
N LYS A 28 -0.99 18.20 1.83
CA LYS A 28 -2.34 18.53 2.30
C LYS A 28 -2.64 18.00 3.71
N GLY A 29 -1.63 17.55 4.45
CA GLY A 29 -1.76 17.15 5.85
C GLY A 29 -2.15 15.69 6.07
N ILE A 30 -2.20 14.86 5.02
CA ILE A 30 -2.52 13.44 5.17
C ILE A 30 -1.33 12.67 5.74
N GLU A 31 -1.59 11.82 6.74
CA GLU A 31 -0.62 10.84 7.20
C GLU A 31 -0.54 9.66 6.21
N ILE A 32 0.68 9.35 5.74
CA ILE A 32 0.92 8.22 4.84
C ILE A 32 1.47 7.05 5.65
N LEU A 33 0.77 5.92 5.60
CA LEU A 33 1.20 4.65 6.16
C LEU A 33 1.46 3.67 5.02
N TYR A 34 2.60 2.97 5.07
CA TYR A 34 2.95 1.93 4.11
C TYR A 34 2.69 0.57 4.72
N LEU A 35 2.20 -0.38 3.93
CA LEU A 35 1.97 -1.75 4.37
C LEU A 35 2.54 -2.73 3.34
N THR A 36 3.14 -3.81 3.82
CA THR A 36 3.64 -4.90 2.97
C THR A 36 3.34 -6.27 3.56
N SER A 37 3.11 -7.26 2.70
CA SER A 37 2.92 -8.66 3.09
C SER A 37 4.23 -9.38 3.45
N ARG A 38 5.38 -8.77 3.11
CA ARG A 38 6.73 -9.28 3.41
C ARG A 38 7.00 -9.29 4.90
N THR A 39 7.82 -10.23 5.35
CA THR A 39 8.13 -10.42 6.78
C THR A 39 9.61 -10.63 7.04
N LYS A 40 10.41 -11.00 6.03
CA LYS A 40 11.85 -11.25 6.23
C LYS A 40 12.57 -9.91 6.45
N PRO A 41 13.46 -9.79 7.45
CA PRO A 41 14.18 -8.55 7.73
C PRO A 41 14.89 -7.94 6.51
N LYS A 42 15.49 -8.79 5.67
CA LYS A 42 16.15 -8.37 4.42
C LYS A 42 15.18 -7.71 3.44
N GLU A 43 14.00 -8.30 3.23
CA GLU A 43 12.97 -7.77 2.33
C GLU A 43 12.42 -6.44 2.86
N ILE A 44 12.17 -6.35 4.18
CA ILE A 44 11.73 -5.11 4.82
C ILE A 44 12.77 -4.00 4.62
N GLN A 45 14.06 -4.32 4.77
CA GLN A 45 15.12 -3.34 4.55
C GLN A 45 15.22 -2.90 3.08
N GLN A 46 15.04 -3.82 2.12
CA GLN A 46 14.98 -3.48 0.70
C GLN A 46 13.81 -2.53 0.41
N ILE A 47 12.63 -2.77 0.97
CA ILE A 47 11.46 -1.89 0.80
C ILE A 47 11.74 -0.49 1.36
N LYS A 48 12.33 -0.38 2.56
CA LYS A 48 12.74 0.91 3.13
C LYS A 48 13.71 1.64 2.19
N ASN A 49 14.67 0.92 1.62
CA ASN A 49 15.64 1.50 0.68
C ASN A 49 14.96 1.98 -0.61
N VAL A 50 13.97 1.25 -1.14
CA VAL A 50 13.17 1.65 -2.31
C VAL A 50 12.38 2.92 -2.01
N LEU A 51 11.67 2.98 -0.89
CA LEU A 51 10.92 4.17 -0.48
C LEU A 51 11.84 5.40 -0.42
N LYS A 52 13.03 5.25 0.18
CA LYS A 52 14.04 6.31 0.24
C LYS A 52 14.59 6.68 -1.14
N LYS A 53 15.03 5.69 -1.93
CA LYS A 53 15.65 5.87 -3.26
C LYS A 53 14.72 6.63 -4.21
N HIS A 54 13.43 6.35 -4.15
CA HIS A 54 12.43 6.98 -5.02
C HIS A 54 11.74 8.20 -4.39
N ASN A 55 12.27 8.70 -3.27
CA ASN A 55 11.77 9.89 -2.58
C ASN A 55 10.27 9.82 -2.27
N PHE A 56 9.78 8.67 -1.80
CA PHE A 56 8.43 8.60 -1.24
C PHE A 56 8.30 9.55 -0.05
N PRO A 57 7.13 10.14 0.19
CA PRO A 57 6.92 10.98 1.37
C PRO A 57 7.16 10.18 2.65
N GLN A 58 7.48 10.88 3.74
CA GLN A 58 7.68 10.24 5.04
C GLN A 58 6.40 9.53 5.49
N GLY A 59 6.55 8.25 5.84
CA GLY A 59 5.48 7.40 6.33
C GLY A 59 6.01 6.18 7.06
N LYS A 60 5.24 5.65 8.00
CA LYS A 60 5.62 4.44 8.76
C LYS A 60 5.35 3.19 7.92
N LEU A 61 6.34 2.30 7.85
CA LEU A 61 6.19 0.99 7.20
C LEU A 61 5.72 -0.06 8.21
N PHE A 62 4.55 -0.62 7.96
CA PHE A 62 3.98 -1.76 8.66
C PHE A 62 4.13 -3.04 7.82
N PHE A 63 4.14 -4.16 8.53
CA PHE A 63 4.25 -5.50 7.98
C PHE A 63 3.72 -6.50 8.99
N ARG A 64 3.42 -7.72 8.55
CA ARG A 64 2.89 -8.80 9.39
C ARG A 64 3.92 -9.24 10.44
N ARG A 65 3.44 -9.50 11.66
CA ARG A 65 4.25 -10.06 12.77
C ARG A 65 3.75 -11.43 13.22
N GLY A 66 3.53 -12.33 12.27
CA GLY A 66 2.87 -13.63 12.51
C GLY A 66 1.35 -13.56 12.47
N GLU A 67 0.79 -12.38 12.23
CA GLU A 67 -0.64 -12.12 12.03
C GLU A 67 -0.99 -12.14 10.53
N GLU A 68 -2.28 -12.31 10.20
CA GLU A 68 -2.77 -12.17 8.82
C GLU A 68 -2.64 -10.71 8.34
N TYR A 69 -2.53 -10.52 7.02
CA TYR A 69 -2.35 -9.18 6.45
C TYR A 69 -3.49 -8.23 6.81
N LYS A 70 -4.74 -8.75 6.81
CA LYS A 70 -5.91 -8.02 7.28
C LYS A 70 -5.78 -7.55 8.73
N ASN A 71 -5.21 -8.36 9.62
CA ASN A 71 -5.09 -8.04 11.04
C ASN A 71 -4.15 -6.84 11.24
N VAL A 72 -3.17 -6.65 10.34
CA VAL A 72 -2.33 -5.45 10.34
C VAL A 72 -3.17 -4.20 10.03
N VAL A 73 -4.05 -4.27 9.03
CA VAL A 73 -4.96 -3.17 8.68
C VAL A 73 -5.90 -2.86 9.84
N GLU A 74 -6.51 -3.88 10.44
CA GLU A 74 -7.43 -3.76 11.58
C GLU A 74 -6.75 -3.23 12.85
N ARG A 75 -5.45 -3.51 13.03
CA ARG A 75 -4.65 -2.99 14.14
C ARG A 75 -4.25 -1.53 13.93
N ILE A 76 -3.99 -1.14 12.68
CA ILE A 76 -3.59 0.24 12.32
C ILE A 76 -4.81 1.17 12.27
N LYS A 77 -5.96 0.66 11.82
CA LYS A 77 -7.22 1.40 11.65
C LYS A 77 -7.06 2.71 10.86
N PRO A 78 -6.54 2.65 9.61
CA PRO A 78 -6.47 3.85 8.77
C PRO A 78 -7.87 4.32 8.39
N ASP A 79 -8.06 5.62 8.16
CA ASP A 79 -9.35 6.12 7.64
C ASP A 79 -9.61 5.63 6.21
N VAL A 80 -8.54 5.56 5.39
CA VAL A 80 -8.58 5.06 4.01
C VAL A 80 -7.50 3.99 3.83
N PHE A 81 -7.89 2.81 3.36
CA PHE A 81 -7.00 1.73 2.97
C PHE A 81 -7.04 1.56 1.44
N ILE A 82 -5.88 1.69 0.80
CA ILE A 82 -5.72 1.51 -0.65
C ILE A 82 -4.83 0.30 -0.89
N ASP A 83 -5.33 -0.67 -1.65
CA ASP A 83 -4.56 -1.84 -2.07
C ASP A 83 -4.92 -2.20 -3.52
N ASP A 84 -4.12 -3.04 -4.17
CA ASP A 84 -4.49 -3.58 -5.47
C ASP A 84 -5.33 -4.86 -5.37
N ASP A 85 -5.96 -5.27 -6.48
CA ASP A 85 -6.81 -6.46 -6.52
C ASP A 85 -6.04 -7.80 -6.55
N CYS A 86 -4.69 -7.77 -6.56
CA CYS A 86 -3.82 -8.96 -6.50
C CYS A 86 -4.22 -10.09 -7.47
N LYS A 87 -4.81 -9.77 -8.63
CA LYS A 87 -5.40 -10.78 -9.54
C LYS A 87 -4.39 -11.83 -10.02
N SER A 88 -3.13 -11.44 -10.24
CA SER A 88 -2.09 -12.37 -10.70
C SER A 88 -1.78 -13.52 -9.74
N ILE A 89 -2.13 -13.38 -8.46
CA ILE A 89 -1.87 -14.39 -7.41
C ILE A 89 -3.16 -15.00 -6.85
N GLY A 90 -4.25 -14.97 -7.63
CA GLY A 90 -5.55 -15.54 -7.26
C GLY A 90 -6.56 -14.53 -6.73
N GLY A 91 -6.18 -13.25 -6.64
CA GLY A 91 -7.02 -12.19 -6.12
C GLY A 91 -7.16 -12.25 -4.60
N ASN A 92 -7.12 -11.09 -3.94
CA ASN A 92 -7.38 -11.03 -2.51
C ASN A 92 -8.49 -10.02 -2.26
N ASP A 93 -9.69 -10.51 -1.94
CA ASP A 93 -10.80 -9.64 -1.56
C ASP A 93 -10.64 -9.24 -0.09
N ILE A 94 -9.58 -8.50 0.20
CA ILE A 94 -9.27 -8.02 1.55
C ILE A 94 -10.42 -7.21 2.14
N LYS A 95 -11.25 -6.61 1.28
CA LYS A 95 -12.48 -5.92 1.65
C LYS A 95 -13.48 -6.84 2.35
N LYS A 96 -13.58 -8.12 1.96
CA LYS A 96 -14.42 -9.11 2.65
C LYS A 96 -13.83 -9.60 3.98
N LEU A 97 -12.54 -9.39 4.19
CA LEU A 97 -11.81 -9.96 5.31
C LEU A 97 -11.67 -9.00 6.49
N ILE A 98 -11.64 -7.68 6.22
CA ILE A 98 -11.60 -6.62 7.22
C ILE A 98 -12.98 -6.52 7.90
N ASP A 99 -13.00 -6.45 9.24
CA ASP A 99 -14.23 -6.28 10.01
C ASP A 99 -15.02 -5.03 9.54
N PRO A 100 -16.26 -5.19 9.02
CA PRO A 100 -17.07 -4.08 8.53
C PRO A 100 -17.49 -3.08 9.62
N LYS A 101 -17.34 -3.43 10.90
CA LYS A 101 -17.55 -2.49 12.02
C LYS A 101 -16.42 -1.49 12.15
N LEU A 102 -15.27 -1.75 11.54
CA LEU A 102 -14.19 -0.78 11.46
C LEU A 102 -14.54 0.23 10.36
N ASN A 103 -14.65 1.50 10.74
CA ASN A 103 -14.94 2.60 9.83
C ASN A 103 -13.73 2.93 8.95
N ILE A 104 -13.32 1.97 8.11
CA ILE A 104 -12.17 2.04 7.20
C ILE A 104 -12.71 2.08 5.78
N LYS A 105 -12.44 3.15 5.03
CA LYS A 105 -12.78 3.21 3.63
C LYS A 105 -11.78 2.41 2.80
N ILE A 106 -12.25 1.35 2.14
CA ILE A 106 -11.41 0.45 1.36
C ILE A 106 -11.53 0.78 -0.13
N ILE A 107 -10.41 1.13 -0.76
CA ILE A 107 -10.29 1.44 -2.18
C ILE A 107 -9.39 0.39 -2.82
N ILE A 108 -9.96 -0.44 -3.71
CA ILE A 108 -9.20 -1.42 -4.47
C ILE A 108 -8.89 -0.86 -5.85
N VAL A 109 -7.60 -0.76 -6.19
CA VAL A 109 -7.14 -0.38 -7.52
C VAL A 109 -6.80 -1.62 -8.35
N LYS A 110 -6.78 -1.48 -9.68
CA LYS A 110 -6.33 -2.57 -10.55
C LYS A 110 -4.85 -2.87 -10.29
N GLU A 111 -4.48 -4.15 -10.24
CA GLU A 111 -3.10 -4.59 -10.20
C GLU A 111 -2.24 -3.89 -11.28
N PHE A 112 -1.07 -3.41 -10.87
CA PHE A 112 -0.14 -2.59 -11.68
C PHE A 112 -0.71 -1.26 -12.20
N GLY A 113 -1.95 -0.89 -11.85
CA GLY A 113 -2.59 0.37 -12.26
C GLY A 113 -2.01 1.59 -11.55
N GLY A 114 -1.51 1.39 -10.32
CA GLY A 114 -1.09 2.43 -9.40
C GLY A 114 -2.27 3.26 -8.91
N ILE A 115 -1.97 4.39 -8.27
CA ILE A 115 -2.99 5.28 -7.66
C ILE A 115 -3.32 6.50 -8.53
N ASN A 116 -2.87 6.53 -9.78
CA ASN A 116 -3.02 7.71 -10.64
C ASN A 116 -4.48 8.12 -10.87
N ASN A 117 -5.40 7.16 -10.90
CA ASN A 117 -6.82 7.39 -11.14
C ASN A 117 -7.58 7.86 -9.89
N LEU A 118 -6.92 7.90 -8.73
CA LEU A 118 -7.49 8.45 -7.50
C LEU A 118 -7.39 9.99 -7.52
N PRO A 119 -8.26 10.71 -6.80
CA PRO A 119 -8.27 12.17 -6.79
C PRO A 119 -6.95 12.76 -6.25
N ASP A 120 -6.60 13.96 -6.75
CA ASP A 120 -5.44 14.72 -6.24
C ASP A 120 -5.73 15.37 -4.89
N ASN A 121 -7.01 15.71 -4.63
CA ASN A 121 -7.45 16.16 -3.32
C ASN A 121 -7.82 14.93 -2.47
N PRO A 122 -7.09 14.65 -1.39
CA PRO A 122 -7.34 13.46 -0.57
C PRO A 122 -8.67 13.52 0.16
N SER A 123 -9.28 14.70 0.38
CA SER A 123 -10.62 14.80 0.99
C SER A 123 -11.69 14.06 0.17
N GLU A 124 -11.53 14.02 -1.15
CA GLU A 124 -12.43 13.27 -2.06
C GLU A 124 -12.29 11.75 -1.87
N LEU A 125 -11.19 11.28 -1.27
CA LEU A 125 -11.05 9.87 -0.88
C LEU A 125 -12.00 9.50 0.26
N PHE A 126 -12.57 10.45 0.98
CA PHE A 126 -13.49 10.20 2.10
C PHE A 126 -14.96 10.29 1.68
N GLU A 127 -15.24 10.88 0.51
CA GLU A 127 -16.61 11.07 0.03
C GLU A 127 -17.28 9.73 -0.27
N VAL A 128 -18.39 9.45 0.38
CA VAL A 128 -19.21 8.28 0.08
C VAL A 128 -19.94 8.59 -1.22
N ASN A 129 -19.53 7.96 -2.34
CA ASN A 129 -20.41 7.88 -3.49
C ASN A 129 -21.67 7.15 -3.01
N SER A 130 -22.73 7.93 -2.83
CA SER A 130 -24.05 7.47 -2.39
C SER A 130 -24.74 6.69 -3.50
#